data_AF-A0A167F5Q5-F1
#
_entry.id   AF-A0A167F5Q5-F1
#
_cell.length_a   1.000
_cell.length_b   1.000
_cell.length_c   1.000
_cell.angle_alpha   90.00
_cell.angle_beta   90.00
_cell.angle_gamma   90.00
#
_symmetry.space_group_name_H-M   'P 1'
#
loop_
_entity.id
_entity.type
_entity.pdbx_description
1 polymer ?
#
loop_
_entity_poly.entity_id
_entity_poly.type
_entity_poly.pdbx_seq_one_letter_code
_entity_poly.pdbx_strand_id
1 'polypeptide(L)'
;MNYATESLSVLEAISVVPSRQETEDSGSTYCELLCTGCSTSIGRVYKSTPHTLDHLRDKYTFFTSKSKCYEVGKLDIIPQAVDAEIIQATRPSPDDVAKRFAVLEAVVLALHKRIDSLTADSTDTV
;
A
#
# COMPACT_ATOMS: atom_id res chain seq x y z
N MET A 1 7.60 -13.23 -38.01
CA MET A 1 7.61 -13.30 -36.54
C MET A 1 8.80 -12.48 -36.07
N ASN A 2 8.58 -11.20 -35.79
CA ASN A 2 9.65 -10.26 -35.43
C ASN A 2 9.31 -9.66 -34.06
N TYR A 3 9.83 -10.28 -32.99
CA TYR A 3 9.78 -9.74 -31.63
C TYR A 3 11.21 -9.46 -31.17
N ALA A 4 11.87 -8.47 -31.76
CA ALA A 4 13.24 -8.14 -31.38
C ALA A 4 13.63 -6.71 -31.80
N THR A 5 12.96 -5.66 -31.29
CA THR A 5 13.53 -4.29 -31.36
C THR A 5 12.91 -3.21 -30.45
N GLU A 6 12.01 -3.52 -29.50
CA GLU A 6 11.38 -2.46 -28.67
C GLU A 6 11.95 -2.31 -27.27
N SER A 7 13.04 -3.02 -26.92
CA SER A 7 13.60 -2.99 -25.56
C SER A 7 14.56 -1.82 -25.26
N LEU A 8 14.86 -0.94 -26.21
CA LEU A 8 15.92 0.07 -26.05
C LEU A 8 15.47 1.53 -25.85
N SER A 9 14.19 1.90 -26.04
CA SER A 9 13.77 3.31 -26.01
C SER A 9 13.24 3.81 -24.66
N VAL A 10 12.94 2.95 -23.69
CA VAL A 10 12.37 3.39 -22.40
C VAL A 10 13.43 4.04 -21.50
N LEU A 11 14.71 3.71 -21.69
CA LEU A 11 15.82 4.20 -20.88
C LEU A 11 16.21 5.66 -21.16
N GLU A 12 15.74 6.26 -22.27
CA GLU A 12 16.05 7.64 -22.64
C GLU A 12 15.12 8.70 -22.00
N ALA A 13 14.08 8.28 -21.28
CA ALA A 13 13.04 9.17 -20.76
C ALA A 13 13.25 9.63 -19.30
N ILE A 14 14.36 9.23 -18.66
CA ILE A 14 14.61 9.48 -17.24
C ILE A 14 15.96 10.16 -17.06
N SER A 15 15.95 11.39 -16.52
CA SER A 15 17.19 12.06 -16.11
C SER A 15 17.44 11.84 -14.62
N VAL A 16 18.68 11.46 -14.29
CA VAL A 16 19.10 11.21 -12.91
C VAL A 16 19.85 12.44 -12.40
N VAL A 17 19.35 13.05 -11.33
CA VAL A 17 19.98 14.22 -10.71
C VAL A 17 20.40 13.87 -9.29
N PRO A 18 21.66 14.11 -8.89
CA PRO A 18 22.08 13.90 -7.51
C PRO A 18 21.31 14.86 -6.58
N SER A 19 20.73 14.34 -5.50
CA SER A 19 20.05 15.20 -4.54
C SER A 19 21.09 16.03 -3.78
N ARG A 20 20.99 17.36 -3.89
CA ARG A 20 21.83 18.30 -3.15
C ARG A 20 21.08 18.72 -1.88
N GLN A 21 21.03 17.86 -0.88
CA GLN A 21 20.50 18.20 0.44
C GLN A 21 21.52 17.85 1.53
N GLU A 22 22.16 18.91 2.05
CA GLU A 22 22.97 18.95 3.28
C GLU A 22 22.08 19.12 4.53
N THR A 23 20.94 18.42 4.59
CA THR A 23 20.02 18.54 5.73
C THR A 23 19.69 17.16 6.28
N GLU A 24 20.33 16.85 7.42
CA GLU A 24 20.15 15.67 8.26
C GLU A 24 20.38 14.31 7.59
N ASP A 25 21.68 13.97 7.50
CA ASP A 25 22.22 12.65 7.19
C ASP A 25 21.65 11.57 8.12
N SER A 26 20.58 10.91 7.68
CA SER A 26 20.23 9.56 8.10
C SER A 26 20.74 8.56 7.05
N GLY A 27 22.06 8.51 6.86
CA GLY A 27 22.83 7.39 6.28
C GLY A 27 22.55 6.94 4.83
N SER A 28 21.67 7.60 4.08
CA SER A 28 21.24 7.14 2.76
C SER A 28 21.32 8.22 1.69
N THR A 29 22.44 8.27 0.95
CA THR A 29 22.57 9.08 -0.27
C THR A 29 21.67 8.52 -1.36
N TYR A 30 20.90 9.38 -2.02
CA TYR A 30 20.04 9.01 -3.13
C TYR A 30 20.19 10.00 -4.30
N CYS A 31 19.78 9.55 -5.48
CA CYS A 31 19.61 10.40 -6.65
C CYS A 31 18.12 10.51 -6.97
N GLU A 32 17.65 11.69 -7.35
CA GLU A 32 16.28 11.88 -7.80
C GLU A 32 16.12 11.50 -9.27
N LEU A 33 15.00 10.85 -9.59
CA LEU A 33 14.61 10.52 -10.95
C LEU A 33 13.63 11.57 -11.44
N LEU A 34 13.98 12.27 -12.51
CA LEU A 34 13.12 13.26 -13.16
C LEU A 34 12.64 12.70 -14.50
N CYS A 35 11.36 12.94 -14.81
CA CYS A 35 10.82 12.69 -16.13
C CYS A 35 11.40 13.71 -17.12
N THR A 36 11.94 13.29 -18.26
CA THR A 36 12.50 14.20 -19.26
C THR A 36 11.44 15.09 -19.93
N GLY A 37 10.19 14.64 -19.98
CA GLY A 37 9.09 15.38 -20.63
C GLY A 37 8.44 16.47 -19.76
N CYS A 38 8.48 16.34 -18.43
CA CYS A 38 7.79 17.28 -17.52
C CYS A 38 8.63 17.73 -16.31
N SER A 39 9.90 17.32 -16.24
CA SER A 39 10.85 17.65 -15.17
C SER A 39 10.32 17.36 -13.75
N THR A 40 9.34 16.48 -13.63
CA THR A 40 8.73 16.11 -12.35
C THR A 40 9.52 14.96 -11.74
N SER A 41 9.79 15.05 -10.43
CA SER A 41 10.40 13.96 -9.67
C SER A 41 9.47 12.75 -9.63
N ILE A 42 9.79 11.69 -10.37
CA ILE A 42 9.00 10.46 -10.48
C ILE A 42 9.49 9.36 -9.54
N GLY A 43 10.66 9.53 -8.91
CA GLY A 43 11.26 8.51 -8.08
C GLY A 43 12.64 8.85 -7.55
N ARG A 44 13.33 7.83 -7.01
CA ARG A 44 14.67 7.91 -6.43
C ARG A 44 15.47 6.65 -6.73
N VAL A 45 16.79 6.79 -6.76
CA VAL A 45 17.76 5.69 -6.81
C VAL A 45 18.63 5.78 -5.57
N TYR A 46 18.58 4.76 -4.72
CA TYR A 46 19.36 4.74 -3.48
C TYR A 46 20.79 4.26 -3.75
N LYS A 47 21.77 5.01 -3.26
CA LYS A 47 23.21 4.73 -3.42
C LYS A 47 23.82 4.13 -2.17
N SER A 48 23.50 4.67 -0.99
CA SER A 48 23.81 4.02 0.28
C SER A 48 22.52 3.58 0.96
N THR A 49 22.48 2.32 1.36
CA THR A 49 21.34 1.71 2.07
C THR A 49 21.85 0.82 3.20
N PRO A 50 21.15 0.74 4.33
CA PRO A 50 21.43 -0.26 5.35
C PRO A 50 21.20 -1.69 4.81
N HIS A 51 21.77 -2.71 5.46
CA HIS A 51 21.75 -4.10 4.98
C HIS A 51 20.34 -4.64 4.71
N THR A 52 19.34 -4.18 5.47
CA THR A 52 17.93 -4.54 5.29
C THR A 52 17.34 -4.07 3.97
N LEU A 53 17.85 -2.97 3.40
CA LEU A 53 17.36 -2.32 2.19
C LEU A 53 18.33 -2.48 1.00
N ASP A 54 19.31 -3.38 1.10
CA ASP A 54 20.31 -3.59 0.04
C ASP A 54 19.69 -4.03 -1.29
N HIS A 55 18.53 -4.68 -1.21
CA HIS A 55 17.74 -5.05 -2.37
C HIS A 55 17.20 -3.85 -3.17
N LEU A 56 17.18 -2.64 -2.62
CA LEU A 56 16.78 -1.41 -3.30
C LEU A 56 17.98 -0.60 -3.84
N ARG A 57 19.21 -0.98 -3.48
CA ARG A 57 20.42 -0.28 -3.92
C ARG A 57 20.60 -0.40 -5.43
N ASP A 58 20.93 0.72 -6.06
CA ASP A 58 21.09 0.84 -7.52
C ASP A 58 19.88 0.38 -8.35
N LYS A 59 18.69 0.35 -7.73
CA LYS A 59 17.42 0.12 -8.43
C LYS A 59 16.64 1.41 -8.62
N TYR A 60 15.82 1.43 -9.67
CA TYR A 60 14.86 2.51 -9.92
C TYR A 60 13.64 2.32 -9.04
N THR A 61 13.48 3.20 -8.06
CA THR A 61 12.31 3.21 -7.17
C THR A 61 11.38 4.34 -7.59
N PHE A 62 10.18 4.01 -8.05
CA PHE A 62 9.18 4.98 -8.51
C PHE A 62 8.16 5.30 -7.41
N PHE A 63 7.67 6.55 -7.39
CA PHE A 63 6.57 6.94 -6.51
C PHE A 63 5.23 6.52 -7.13
N THR A 64 4.48 5.66 -6.44
CA THR A 64 3.15 5.21 -6.90
C THR A 64 2.18 6.36 -7.13
N SER A 65 2.29 7.44 -6.36
CA SER A 65 1.45 8.65 -6.53
C SER A 65 1.72 9.41 -7.83
N LYS A 66 2.85 9.17 -8.48
CA LYS A 66 3.30 9.89 -9.68
C LYS A 66 3.44 8.99 -10.91
N SER A 67 3.14 7.70 -10.78
CA SER A 67 3.18 6.71 -11.86
C SER A 67 1.78 6.21 -12.17
N LYS A 68 1.44 6.10 -13.46
CA LYS A 68 0.25 5.36 -13.92
C LYS A 68 0.72 4.09 -14.60
N CYS A 69 0.10 2.97 -14.25
CA CYS A 69 0.34 1.68 -14.90
C CYS A 69 -0.79 1.44 -15.90
N TYR A 70 -0.43 0.98 -17.09
CA TYR A 70 -1.39 0.49 -18.07
C TYR A 70 -1.01 -0.93 -18.46
N GLU A 71 -2.00 -1.77 -18.70
CA GLU A 71 -1.82 -3.15 -19.15
C GLU A 71 -2.22 -3.25 -20.61
N VAL A 72 -1.27 -3.61 -21.48
CA VAL A 72 -1.54 -3.75 -22.91
C VAL A 72 -2.56 -4.87 -23.12
N GLY A 73 -3.69 -4.55 -23.75
CA GLY A 73 -4.76 -5.51 -24.05
C GLY A 73 -5.95 -5.46 -23.09
N LYS A 74 -5.90 -4.65 -22.03
CA LYS A 74 -7.12 -4.24 -21.29
C LYS A 74 -7.58 -2.88 -21.81
N LEU A 75 -8.84 -2.81 -22.24
CA LEU A 75 -9.54 -1.52 -22.34
C LEU A 75 -9.65 -0.98 -20.92
N ASP A 76 -9.02 0.16 -20.67
CA ASP A 76 -8.89 0.78 -19.35
C ASP A 76 -10.24 0.87 -18.62
N ILE A 77 -10.44 0.01 -17.62
CA ILE A 77 -11.16 0.45 -16.43
C ILE A 77 -10.13 1.25 -15.65
N ILE A 78 -9.99 2.52 -15.99
CA ILE A 78 -9.32 3.48 -15.10
C ILE A 78 -9.97 3.25 -13.73
N PRO A 79 -9.22 2.94 -12.66
CA PRO A 79 -9.78 2.97 -11.32
C PRO A 79 -10.10 4.44 -11.03
N GLN A 80 -11.28 4.86 -11.46
CA GLN A 80 -11.92 6.06 -10.96
C GLN A 80 -11.95 5.84 -9.45
N ALA A 81 -11.44 6.81 -8.68
CA ALA A 81 -11.51 6.78 -7.23
C ALA A 81 -12.90 6.28 -6.85
N VAL A 82 -12.99 5.12 -6.18
CA VAL A 82 -14.25 4.44 -5.86
C VAL A 82 -15.31 5.48 -5.56
N ASP A 83 -16.27 5.64 -6.48
CA ASP A 83 -17.20 6.76 -6.46
C ASP A 83 -17.89 6.77 -5.09
N ALA A 84 -18.10 7.97 -4.53
CA ALA A 84 -18.74 8.13 -3.22
C ALA A 84 -20.08 7.39 -3.14
N GLU A 85 -20.73 7.16 -4.28
CA GLU A 85 -21.94 6.36 -4.45
C GLU A 85 -21.74 4.87 -4.13
N ILE A 86 -20.60 4.26 -4.49
CA ILE A 86 -20.31 2.85 -4.16
C ILE A 86 -20.11 2.71 -2.65
N ILE A 87 -19.40 3.66 -2.04
CA ILE A 87 -19.18 3.72 -0.58
C ILE A 87 -20.52 3.91 0.15
N GLN A 88 -21.41 4.76 -0.38
CA GLN A 88 -22.73 4.98 0.18
C GLN A 88 -23.67 3.79 -0.03
N ALA A 89 -23.55 3.08 -1.15
CA ALA A 89 -24.31 1.85 -1.43
C ALA A 89 -23.87 0.64 -0.59
N THR A 90 -22.60 0.58 -0.20
CA THR A 90 -22.08 -0.47 0.71
C THR A 90 -22.17 -0.11 2.19
N ARG A 91 -22.55 1.13 2.53
CA ARG A 91 -22.73 1.56 3.92
C ARG A 91 -23.95 0.86 4.52
N PRO A 92 -23.80 0.00 5.55
CA PRO A 92 -24.93 -0.65 6.19
C PRO A 92 -25.82 0.39 6.89
N SER A 93 -27.14 0.15 6.88
CA SER A 93 -28.11 0.99 7.59
C SER A 93 -27.78 1.06 9.09
N PRO A 94 -27.97 2.22 9.75
CA PRO A 94 -27.78 2.32 11.21
C PRO A 94 -28.58 1.27 11.99
N ASP A 95 -29.76 0.88 11.50
CA ASP A 95 -30.58 -0.17 12.12
C ASP A 95 -29.94 -1.56 11.99
N ASP A 96 -29.29 -1.86 10.87
CA ASP A 96 -28.59 -3.13 10.66
C ASP A 96 -27.35 -3.21 11.55
N VAL A 97 -26.67 -2.09 11.73
CA VAL A 97 -25.54 -1.97 12.66
C VAL A 97 -26.03 -2.18 14.10
N ALA A 98 -27.11 -1.52 14.52
CA ALA A 98 -27.69 -1.67 15.85
C ALA A 98 -28.12 -3.12 16.15
N LYS A 99 -28.76 -3.80 15.18
CA LYS A 99 -29.11 -5.22 15.31
C LYS A 99 -27.89 -6.11 15.49
N ARG A 100 -26.81 -5.86 14.74
CA ARG A 100 -25.56 -6.60 14.87
C ARG A 100 -24.90 -6.37 16.24
N PHE A 101 -24.95 -5.14 16.76
CA PHE A 101 -24.45 -4.85 18.10
C PHE A 101 -25.25 -5.57 19.19
N ALA A 102 -26.59 -5.62 19.09
CA ALA A 102 -27.41 -6.37 20.04
C ALA A 102 -27.11 -7.88 20.03
N VAL A 103 -26.87 -8.46 18.84
CA VAL A 103 -26.43 -9.86 18.73
C VAL A 103 -25.06 -10.05 19.37
N LEU A 104 -24.12 -9.13 19.13
CA LEU A 104 -22.78 -9.19 19.71
C LEU A 104 -22.83 -9.12 21.23
N GLU A 105 -23.66 -8.24 21.80
CA GLU A 105 -23.89 -8.12 23.23
C GLU A 105 -24.42 -9.43 23.83
N ALA A 106 -25.43 -10.03 23.20
CA ALA A 106 -25.98 -11.31 23.65
C ALA A 106 -24.93 -12.44 23.62
N VAL A 107 -24.10 -12.48 22.58
CA VAL A 107 -23.01 -13.47 22.46
C VAL A 107 -21.96 -13.25 23.54
N VAL A 108 -21.55 -12.01 23.79
CA VAL A 108 -20.55 -11.68 24.82
C VAL A 108 -21.05 -12.06 26.21
N LEU A 109 -22.32 -11.80 26.54
CA LEU A 109 -22.93 -12.19 27.81
C LEU A 109 -23.03 -13.71 27.96
N ALA A 110 -23.40 -14.42 26.90
CA ALA A 110 -23.45 -15.88 26.90
C ALA A 110 -22.05 -16.50 27.11
N LEU A 111 -21.02 -15.91 26.50
CA LEU A 111 -19.64 -16.34 26.68
C LEU A 111 -19.14 -16.08 28.11
N HIS A 112 -19.41 -14.91 28.69
CA HIS A 112 -19.05 -14.61 30.07
C HIS A 112 -19.68 -15.61 31.05
N LYS A 113 -20.99 -15.84 30.93
CA LYS A 113 -21.69 -16.81 31.78
C LYS A 113 -21.09 -18.22 31.69
N ARG A 114 -20.64 -18.63 30.50
CA ARG A 114 -20.00 -19.92 30.30
C ARG A 114 -18.61 -19.97 30.93
N ILE A 115 -17.83 -18.90 30.80
CA ILE A 115 -16.53 -18.78 31.46
C ILE A 115 -16.72 -18.88 32.98
N ASP A 116 -17.69 -18.15 33.54
CA ASP A 116 -17.97 -18.18 34.98
C ASP A 116 -18.31 -19.60 35.47
N SER A 117 -19.16 -20.33 34.74
CA SER A 117 -19.47 -21.73 35.07
C SER A 117 -18.25 -22.66 35.01
N LEU A 118 -17.36 -22.44 34.04
CA LEU A 118 -16.13 -23.24 33.90
C LEU A 118 -15.11 -22.90 34.98
N THR A 119 -15.03 -21.64 35.41
CA THR A 119 -14.14 -21.22 36.49
C THR A 119 -14.61 -21.74 37.85
N ALA A 120 -15.93 -21.81 38.08
CA ALA A 120 -16.50 -22.38 39.31
C ALA A 120 -16.22 -23.89 39.44
N ASP A 121 -16.35 -24.65 38.36
CA ASP A 121 -16.04 -26.09 38.37
C ASP A 121 -14.54 -26.38 38.55
N SER A 122 -13.67 -25.46 38.14
CA SER A 122 -12.21 -25.62 38.28
C SER A 122 -11.67 -25.36 39.69
N THR A 123 -12.45 -24.75 40.58
CA THR A 123 -12.04 -24.48 41.98
C THR A 123 -12.34 -25.61 42.96
N ASP A 124 -13.13 -26.62 42.57
CA ASP A 124 -13.54 -27.74 43.43
C ASP A 124 -12.69 -29.02 43.25
N THR A 125 -11.54 -28.94 42.57
CA THR A 125 -10.58 -30.05 42.46
C THR A 125 -9.20 -29.69 43.03
N VAL A 126 -9.13 -29.48 44.34
CA VAL A 126 -7.92 -29.64 45.17
C VAL A 126 -8.29 -30.36 46.46
#